data_AF-A0A257DPR4-F1
#
_entry.id   AF-A0A257DPR4-F1
#
_cell.length_a   1.000
_cell.length_b   1.000
_cell.length_c   1.000
_cell.angle_alpha   90.00
_cell.angle_beta   90.00
_cell.angle_gamma   90.00
#
_symmetry.space_group_name_H-M   'P 1'
#
loop_
_entity.id
_entity.type
_entity.pdbx_description
1 polymer ?
#
loop_
_entity_poly.entity_id
_entity_poly.type
_entity_poly.pdbx_seq_one_letter_code
_entity_poly.pdbx_strand_id
1 'polypeptide(L)' 'MENLDALVAQALEAVQSAEDINALEQIRVHYLGKKGELTQVMKTLGNLP' A
#
# COMPACT_ATOMS: atom_id res chain seq x y z
N MET A 1 0.18 -15.18 2.39
CA MET A 1 0.95 -14.13 3.09
C MET A 1 2.17 -13.69 2.29
N GLU A 2 2.83 -14.56 1.52
CA GLU A 2 3.97 -14.18 0.64
C GLU A 2 3.73 -12.94 -0.26
N ASN A 3 2.49 -12.72 -0.70
CA ASN A 3 2.15 -11.55 -1.52
C ASN A 3 2.08 -10.23 -0.71
N LEU A 4 1.76 -10.30 0.58
CA LEU A 4 1.64 -9.12 1.44
C LEU A 4 3.01 -8.58 1.83
N ASP A 5 3.97 -9.45 2.16
CA ASP A 5 5.32 -9.02 2.54
C ASP A 5 6.04 -8.34 1.36
N ALA A 6 5.86 -8.88 0.15
CA ALA A 6 6.36 -8.25 -1.07
C ALA A 6 5.71 -6.88 -1.32
N LEU A 7 4.39 -6.76 -1.13
CA LEU A 7 3.65 -5.51 -1.27
C LEU A 7 4.12 -4.45 -0.27
N VAL A 8 4.38 -4.85 0.98
CA VAL A 8 4.91 -3.95 2.02
C VAL A 8 6.34 -3.51 1.67
N ALA A 9 7.19 -4.42 1.20
CA ALA A 9 8.55 -4.08 0.79
C ALA A 9 8.56 -3.06 -0.36
N GLN A 10 7.72 -3.26 -1.38
CA GLN A 10 7.57 -2.32 -2.49
C GLN A 10 7.08 -0.94 -2.02
N ALA A 11 6.09 -0.91 -1.12
CA ALA A 11 5.59 0.34 -0.58
C ALA A 11 6.67 1.10 0.21
N LEU A 12 7.50 0.40 0.99
CA LEU A 12 8.60 1.00 1.74
C LEU A 12 9.69 1.55 0.80
N GLU A 13 10.06 0.81 -0.23
CA GLU A 13 11.03 1.26 -1.24
C GLU A 13 10.52 2.50 -1.99
N ALA A 14 9.24 2.51 -2.37
CA ALA A 14 8.61 3.66 -3.00
C ALA A 14 8.62 4.89 -2.10
N VAL A 15 8.27 4.74 -0.81
CA VAL A 15 8.33 5.83 0.18
C VAL A 15 9.76 6.37 0.32
N GLN A 16 10.76 5.48 0.36
CA GLN A 16 12.16 5.87 0.52
C GLN A 16 12.72 6.59 -0.72
N SER A 17 12.15 6.32 -1.89
CA SER A 17 12.54 6.94 -3.16
C SER A 17 11.75 8.21 -3.49
N ALA A 18 10.78 8.62 -2.66
CA ALA A 18 9.95 9.79 -2.91
C ALA A 18 10.78 11.08 -2.75
N GLU A 19 10.84 11.88 -3.82
CA GLU A 19 11.65 13.11 -3.86
C GLU A 19 10.92 14.34 -3.30
N ASP A 20 9.59 14.29 -3.21
CA ASP A 20 8.78 15.39 -2.69
C ASP A 20 7.48 14.91 -2.01
N ILE A 21 6.78 15.87 -1.40
CA ILE A 21 5.54 15.62 -0.67
C ILE A 21 4.38 15.18 -1.57
N ASN A 22 4.38 15.57 -2.85
CA ASN A 22 3.35 15.17 -3.79
C ASN A 22 3.55 13.69 -4.20
N ALA A 23 4.79 13.28 -4.42
CA ALA A 23 5.16 11.89 -4.67
C ALA A 23 4.77 11.01 -3.48
N LEU A 24 5.08 11.45 -2.25
CA LEU A 24 4.69 10.74 -1.03
C LEU A 24 3.17 10.62 -0.88
N GLU A 25 2.41 11.67 -1.23
CA GLU A 25 0.95 11.63 -1.23
C GLU A 25 0.39 10.65 -2.27
N GLN A 26 0.96 10.59 -3.47
CA GLN A 26 0.56 9.61 -4.48
C GLN A 26 0.81 8.17 -4.01
N ILE A 27 1.98 7.91 -3.41
CA ILE A 27 2.32 6.61 -2.82
C ILE A 27 1.32 6.25 -1.72
N ARG A 28 1.00 7.19 -0.81
CA ARG A 28 -0.02 6.99 0.24
C ARG A 28 -1.37 6.61 -0.36
N VAL A 29 -1.83 7.31 -1.39
CA VAL A 29 -3.12 7.01 -2.03
C VAL A 29 -3.10 5.65 -2.73
N HIS A 30 -2.00 5.30 -3.39
CA HIS A 30 -1.86 4.04 -4.13
C HIS A 30 -1.91 2.81 -3.20
N TYR A 31 -1.26 2.86 -2.03
CA TYR A 31 -1.26 1.71 -1.11
C TYR A 31 -2.39 1.77 -0.08
N LEU A 32 -2.69 2.94 0.49
CA LEU A 32 -3.59 3.11 1.64
C LEU A 32 -4.88 3.87 1.29
N GLY A 33 -5.08 4.28 0.05
CA GLY A 33 -6.32 4.92 -0.38
C GLY A 33 -7.52 3.96 -0.35
N LYS A 34 -8.74 4.48 -0.54
CA LYS A 34 -9.98 3.68 -0.51
C LYS A 34 -9.99 2.48 -1.46
N LYS A 35 -9.25 2.56 -2.56
CA LYS A 35 -9.03 1.51 -3.56
C LYS A 35 -7.57 1.05 -3.63
N GLY A 36 -6.76 1.45 -2.65
CA GLY A 36 -5.35 1.14 -2.61
C GLY A 36 -5.10 -0.33 -2.29
N GLU A 37 -3.95 -0.83 -2.69
CA GLU A 37 -3.65 -2.26 -2.69
C GLU A 37 -3.79 -2.89 -1.30
N LEU A 38 -3.18 -2.28 -0.28
CA LEU A 38 -3.28 -2.76 1.10
C LEU A 38 -4.71 -2.66 1.64
N THR A 39 -5.45 -1.62 1.25
CA THR A 39 -6.86 -1.47 1.66
C THR A 39 -7.72 -2.60 1.09
N GLN A 40 -7.45 -3.07 -0.13
CA GLN A 40 -8.20 -4.19 -0.72
C GLN A 40 -7.86 -5.53 -0.05
N VAL A 41 -6.59 -5.74 0.31
CA VAL A 41 -6.20 -6.90 1.13
C VAL A 41 -6.92 -6.88 2.48
N MET A 42 -6.91 -5.75 3.19
CA MET A 42 -7.60 -5.60 4.48
C MET A 42 -9.10 -5.86 4.38
N LYS A 43 -9.79 -5.37 3.34
CA LYS A 43 -11.21 -5.66 3.11
C LYS A 43 -11.46 -7.13 2.88
N THR A 44 -10.58 -7.82 2.17
CA THR A 44 -10.70 -9.27 1.94
C THR A 44 -10.59 -10.03 3.27
N LEU A 45 -9.66 -9.62 4.13
CA LEU A 45 -9.50 -10.19 5.48
C LEU A 45 -10.70 -9.89 6.38
N GLY A 46 -11.24 -8.67 6.34
CA GLY A 46 -12.42 -8.29 7.12
C GLY A 46 -13.72 -8.98 6.67
N ASN A 47 -13.71 -9.65 5.52
CA ASN A 47 -14.82 -10.43 4.98
C ASN A 47 -14.64 -11.96 5.16
N LEU A 48 -13.60 -12.41 5.88
CA LEU A 48 -13.50 -13.81 6.28
C LEU A 48 -14.58 -14.12 7.34
N PRO A 49 -15.33 -15.23 7.19
CA PRO A 49 -16.41 -15.62 8.12
C PRO A 49 -15.90 -15.97 9.53
#